data_AF-A0A3D1AA48-F1
#
_entry.id   AF-A0A3D1AA48-F1
#
_cell.length_a   1.000
_cell.length_b   1.000
_cell.length_c   1.000
_cell.angle_alpha   90.00
_cell.angle_beta   90.00
_cell.angle_gamma   90.00
#
_symmetry.space_group_name_H-M   'P 1'
#
loop_
_entity.id
_entity.type
_entity.pdbx_description
1 polymer ?
#
loop_
_entity_poly.entity_id
_entity_poly.type
_entity_poly.pdbx_seq_one_letter_code
_entity_poly.pdbx_strand_id
1 'polypeptide(L)'
;TTQLVLWLLLVLLTLLADYLLPVLGVKKWNGSKWGNIGCITGTVAGLFLFPPWGVILGPFLGAVLGELLFAGKKAPEALKAGFGAFIGFVLGTVFKLSVCGWFVFCFIRALVIS
;
A
#
# COMPACT_ATOMS: atom_id res chain seq x y z
N THR A 1 4.35 -11.19 28.45
CA THR A 1 5.42 -10.25 28.02
C THR A 1 5.95 -10.55 26.63
N THR A 2 6.24 -11.81 26.27
CA THR A 2 6.69 -12.22 24.92
C THR A 2 5.69 -11.91 23.79
N GLN A 3 4.38 -12.00 24.05
CA GLN A 3 3.35 -11.68 23.07
C GLN A 3 3.36 -10.20 22.65
N LEU A 4 3.55 -9.25 23.57
CA LEU A 4 3.59 -7.81 23.26
C LEU A 4 4.77 -7.46 22.33
N VAL A 5 5.92 -8.10 22.53
CA VAL A 5 7.11 -7.88 21.69
C VAL A 5 6.87 -8.39 20.26
N LEU A 6 6.22 -9.55 20.11
CA LEU A 6 5.85 -10.08 18.78
C LEU A 6 4.87 -9.18 18.04
N TRP A 7 3.85 -8.65 18.73
CA TRP A 7 2.89 -7.70 18.14
C TRP A 7 3.60 -6.44 17.66
N LEU A 8 4.48 -5.87 18.48
CA LEU A 8 5.19 -4.64 18.14
C LEU A 8 6.11 -4.83 16.92
N LEU A 9 6.81 -5.95 16.85
CA LEU A 9 7.70 -6.28 15.73
C LEU A 9 6.93 -6.51 14.42
N LEU A 10 5.75 -7.15 14.50
CA LEU A 10 4.84 -7.36 13.36
C LEU A 10 4.21 -6.08 12.84
N VAL A 11 3.75 -5.21 13.74
CA VAL A 11 3.22 -3.89 13.36
C VAL A 11 4.32 -3.10 12.65
N LEU A 12 5.55 -3.14 13.14
CA LEU A 12 6.68 -2.47 12.49
C LEU A 12 6.95 -3.01 11.06
N LEU A 13 6.95 -4.34 10.90
CA LEU A 13 7.17 -5.01 9.62
C LEU A 13 6.06 -4.70 8.60
N THR A 14 4.81 -4.74 9.04
CA THR A 14 3.66 -4.42 8.20
C THR A 14 3.62 -2.93 7.84
N LEU A 15 3.98 -2.03 8.76
CA LEU A 15 4.10 -0.60 8.47
C LEU A 15 5.15 -0.34 7.38
N LEU A 16 6.31 -0.99 7.48
CA LEU A 16 7.36 -0.90 6.48
C LEU A 16 6.89 -1.44 5.13
N ALA A 17 6.22 -2.59 5.12
CA ALA A 17 5.68 -3.18 3.89
C ALA A 17 4.59 -2.29 3.26
N ASP A 18 3.65 -1.76 4.04
CA ASP A 18 2.61 -0.84 3.58
C ASP A 18 3.18 0.45 2.99
N TYR A 19 4.33 0.93 3.49
CA TYR A 19 4.98 2.11 2.94
C TYR A 19 5.81 1.79 1.68
N LEU A 20 6.50 0.65 1.66
CA LEU A 20 7.37 0.25 0.55
C LEU A 20 6.62 -0.29 -0.66
N LEU A 21 5.53 -1.03 -0.48
CA LEU A 21 4.80 -1.69 -1.58
C LEU A 21 4.13 -0.72 -2.57
N PRO A 22 3.42 0.35 -2.15
CA PRO A 22 2.90 1.35 -3.09
C PRO A 22 4.03 2.12 -3.77
N VAL A 23 5.10 2.46 -3.04
CA VAL A 23 6.27 3.18 -3.59
C VAL A 23 7.01 2.35 -4.65
N LEU A 24 7.23 1.07 -4.35
CA LEU A 24 7.83 0.11 -5.28
C LEU A 24 6.90 -0.21 -6.44
N GLY A 25 5.58 -0.27 -6.21
CA GLY A 25 4.56 -0.48 -7.25
C GLY A 25 4.60 0.61 -8.32
N VAL A 26 4.66 1.88 -7.91
CA VAL A 26 4.80 3.02 -8.83
C VAL A 26 6.14 2.95 -9.58
N LYS A 27 7.23 2.65 -8.87
CA LYS A 27 8.58 2.57 -9.46
C LYS A 27 8.73 1.42 -10.46
N LYS A 28 8.09 0.27 -10.20
CA LYS A 28 8.19 -0.94 -11.03
C LYS A 28 7.44 -0.82 -12.36
N TRP A 29 6.46 0.08 -12.46
CA TRP A 29 5.70 0.37 -13.68
C TRP A 29 6.13 1.67 -14.38
N ASN A 30 7.42 2.00 -14.29
CA ASN A 30 8.00 3.19 -14.93
C ASN A 30 7.48 4.54 -14.40
N GLY A 31 6.94 4.59 -13.18
CA GLY A 31 6.51 5.83 -12.56
C GLY A 31 7.68 6.76 -12.19
N SER A 32 7.52 8.05 -12.49
CA SER A 32 8.41 9.14 -12.13
C SER A 32 8.36 9.44 -10.63
N LYS A 33 9.33 10.22 -10.14
CA LYS A 33 9.33 10.76 -8.77
C LYS A 33 8.00 11.49 -8.45
N TRP A 34 7.42 12.14 -9.45
CA TRP A 34 6.13 12.84 -9.34
C TRP A 34 4.93 11.89 -9.22
N GLY A 35 4.95 10.72 -9.86
CA GLY A 35 3.91 9.69 -9.67
C GLY A 35 3.94 9.12 -8.26
N ASN A 36 5.12 9.02 -7.65
CA ASN A 36 5.27 8.56 -6.27
C ASN A 36 4.72 9.58 -5.26
N ILE A 37 5.02 10.86 -5.46
CA ILE A 37 4.47 11.96 -4.65
C ILE A 37 2.94 12.02 -4.83
N GLY A 38 2.46 11.93 -6.08
CA GLY A 38 1.04 11.88 -6.41
C GLY A 38 0.29 10.72 -5.74
N CYS A 39 0.90 9.53 -5.70
CA CYS A 39 0.37 8.35 -5.00
C CYS A 39 0.23 8.62 -3.49
N ILE A 40 1.26 9.19 -2.86
CA ILE A 40 1.25 9.52 -1.42
C ILE A 40 0.18 10.56 -1.12
N THR A 41 0.15 11.67 -1.86
CA THR A 41 -0.86 12.73 -1.66
C THR A 41 -2.27 12.25 -1.99
N GLY A 42 -2.42 11.40 -3.01
CA GLY A 42 -3.70 10.81 -3.39
C GLY A 42 -4.22 9.79 -2.37
N THR A 43 -3.32 9.09 -1.69
CA THR A 43 -3.69 8.18 -0.58
C THR A 43 -4.16 8.97 0.63
N VAL A 44 -3.45 10.05 0.98
CA VAL A 44 -3.84 10.95 2.08
C VAL A 44 -5.16 11.67 1.79
N ALA A 45 -5.34 12.20 0.58
CA ALA A 45 -6.58 12.85 0.17
C ALA A 45 -7.74 11.86 0.01
N GLY A 46 -7.46 10.67 -0.52
CA GLY A 46 -8.44 9.59 -0.69
C GLY A 46 -8.98 9.04 0.65
N LEU A 47 -8.15 9.09 1.70
CA LEU A 47 -8.56 8.72 3.07
C LEU A 47 -9.69 9.62 3.61
N PHE A 48 -9.74 10.89 3.17
CA PHE A 48 -10.74 11.88 3.60
C PHE A 48 -12.02 11.85 2.77
N LEU A 49 -11.94 11.37 1.52
CA LEU A 49 -13.05 11.51 0.57
C LEU A 49 -14.06 10.36 0.66
N PHE A 50 -13.65 9.11 0.91
CA PHE A 50 -14.53 7.96 1.21
C PHE A 50 -13.69 6.75 1.71
N PRO A 51 -13.87 6.22 2.93
CA PRO A 51 -12.93 5.25 3.52
C PRO A 51 -12.74 3.92 2.78
N PRO A 52 -13.76 3.30 2.14
CA PRO A 52 -13.54 2.05 1.39
C PRO A 52 -13.14 2.26 -0.08
N TRP A 53 -13.77 3.21 -0.78
CA TRP A 53 -13.50 3.45 -2.21
C TRP A 53 -12.33 4.41 -2.44
N GLY A 54 -12.20 5.45 -1.61
CA GLY A 54 -11.18 6.49 -1.72
C GLY A 54 -9.78 6.01 -1.36
N VAL A 55 -9.62 4.99 -0.52
CA VAL A 55 -8.31 4.43 -0.18
C VAL A 55 -7.74 3.58 -1.32
N ILE A 56 -8.60 2.94 -2.11
CA ILE A 56 -8.21 2.13 -3.27
C ILE A 56 -8.02 3.04 -4.50
N LEU A 57 -8.96 3.95 -4.74
CA LEU A 57 -8.94 4.84 -5.89
C LEU A 57 -8.00 6.05 -5.71
N GLY A 58 -7.74 6.47 -4.47
CA GLY A 58 -6.87 7.59 -4.12
C GLY A 58 -5.44 7.45 -4.63
N PRO A 59 -4.70 6.37 -4.29
CA PRO A 59 -3.35 6.15 -4.83
C PRO A 59 -3.34 5.98 -6.34
N PHE A 60 -4.35 5.34 -6.94
CA PHE A 60 -4.47 5.18 -8.39
C PHE A 60 -4.63 6.53 -9.10
N LEU A 61 -5.66 7.30 -8.72
CA LEU A 61 -5.95 8.62 -9.29
C LEU A 61 -4.84 9.61 -8.98
N GLY A 62 -4.30 9.59 -7.76
CA GLY A 62 -3.19 10.43 -7.34
C GLY A 62 -1.92 10.17 -8.14
N ALA A 63 -1.57 8.91 -8.39
CA ALA A 63 -0.43 8.56 -9.24
C ALA A 63 -0.66 8.95 -10.71
N VAL A 64 -1.86 8.71 -11.26
CA VAL A 64 -2.20 9.10 -12.65
C VAL A 64 -2.18 10.61 -12.82
N LEU A 65 -2.85 11.36 -11.95
CA LEU A 65 -2.88 12.82 -12.01
C LEU A 65 -1.50 13.41 -11.72
N GLY A 66 -0.75 12.84 -10.78
CA GLY A 66 0.62 13.23 -10.48
C GLY A 66 1.57 13.06 -11.68
N GLU A 67 1.47 11.94 -12.39
CA GLU A 67 2.27 11.73 -13.60
C GLU A 67 1.81 12.58 -14.79
N LEU A 68 0.50 12.73 -14.98
CA LEU A 68 -0.05 13.48 -16.12
C LEU A 68 0.21 14.99 -15.99
N LEU A 69 0.01 15.55 -14.79
CA LEU A 69 0.09 16.99 -14.55
C LEU A 69 1.52 17.45 -14.19
N PHE A 70 2.27 16.68 -13.40
CA PHE A 70 3.59 17.12 -12.90
C PHE A 70 4.77 16.42 -13.59
N ALA A 71 4.61 15.17 -14.04
CA ALA A 71 5.67 14.49 -14.79
C ALA A 71 5.64 14.78 -16.29
N GLY A 72 4.55 15.37 -16.82
CA GLY A 72 4.37 15.65 -18.24
C GLY A 72 4.34 14.40 -19.13
N LYS A 73 4.05 13.23 -18.54
CA LYS A 73 4.02 11.96 -19.25
C LYS A 73 2.72 11.77 -20.03
N LYS A 74 2.79 10.99 -21.12
CA LYS A 74 1.63 10.67 -21.94
C LYS A 74 0.61 9.86 -21.13
N ALA A 75 -0.69 10.05 -21.38
CA ALA A 75 -1.79 9.30 -20.76
C ALA A 75 -1.55 7.78 -20.60
N PRO A 76 -1.04 7.02 -21.60
CA PRO A 76 -0.75 5.59 -21.44
C PRO A 76 0.35 5.26 -20.43
N GLU A 77 1.32 6.16 -20.22
CA GLU A 77 2.37 5.97 -19.21
C GLU A 77 1.86 6.29 -17.81
N ALA A 78 1.09 7.37 -17.66
CA ALA A 78 0.46 7.74 -16.40
C ALA A 78 -0.53 6.65 -15.92
N LEU A 79 -1.30 6.05 -16.83
CA LEU A 79 -2.18 4.91 -16.52
C LEU A 79 -1.39 3.67 -16.07
N LYS A 80 -0.23 3.40 -16.68
CA LYS A 80 0.66 2.33 -16.22
C LYS A 80 1.18 2.63 -14.81
N ALA A 81 1.64 3.84 -14.52
CA ALA A 81 2.08 4.21 -13.18
C ALA A 81 0.95 4.08 -12.15
N GLY A 82 -0.28 4.49 -12.51
CA GLY A 82 -1.48 4.29 -11.70
C GLY A 82 -1.78 2.82 -11.41
N PHE A 83 -1.78 1.96 -12.44
CA PHE A 83 -1.94 0.51 -12.27
C PHE A 83 -0.85 -0.10 -11.39
N GLY A 84 0.39 0.39 -11.50
CA GLY A 84 1.49 0.01 -10.61
C GLY A 84 1.21 0.37 -9.14
N ALA A 85 0.68 1.57 -8.88
CA ALA A 85 0.26 2.00 -7.54
C ALA A 85 -0.86 1.13 -6.99
N PHE A 86 -1.88 0.83 -7.81
CA PHE A 86 -3.01 -0.02 -7.43
C PHE A 86 -2.56 -1.45 -7.11
N ILE A 87 -1.73 -2.05 -7.97
CA ILE A 87 -1.17 -3.39 -7.73
C ILE A 87 -0.29 -3.39 -6.48
N GLY A 88 0.52 -2.34 -6.27
CA GLY A 88 1.32 -2.17 -5.06
C GLY A 88 0.45 -2.12 -3.80
N PHE A 89 -0.67 -1.39 -3.85
CA PHE A 89 -1.63 -1.31 -2.76
C PHE A 89 -2.33 -2.65 -2.48
N VAL A 90 -2.79 -3.34 -3.54
CA VAL A 90 -3.43 -4.67 -3.41
C VAL A 90 -2.44 -5.68 -2.85
N LEU A 91 -1.19 -5.70 -3.34
CA LEU A 91 -0.13 -6.55 -2.80
C LEU A 91 0.16 -6.24 -1.33
N GLY A 92 0.20 -4.96 -0.94
CA GLY A 92 0.33 -4.55 0.46
C GLY A 92 -0.80 -5.06 1.34
N THR A 93 -2.03 -4.93 0.86
CA THR A 93 -3.22 -5.40 1.57
C THR A 93 -3.21 -6.93 1.74
N VAL A 94 -2.91 -7.67 0.67
CA VAL A 94 -2.82 -9.14 0.70
C VAL A 94 -1.68 -9.60 1.60
N PHE A 95 -0.52 -8.94 1.55
CA PHE A 95 0.61 -9.26 2.42
C PHE A 95 0.25 -9.07 3.89
N LYS A 96 -0.41 -7.95 4.22
CA LYS A 96 -0.89 -7.65 5.57
C LYS A 96 -1.91 -8.68 6.07
N LEU A 97 -2.84 -9.09 5.20
CA LEU A 97 -3.83 -10.13 5.49
C LEU A 97 -3.17 -11.49 5.73
N SER A 98 -2.21 -11.91 4.89
CA SER A 98 -1.46 -13.15 5.07
C SER A 98 -0.70 -13.17 6.41
N VAL A 99 -0.03 -12.06 6.74
CA VAL A 99 0.71 -11.93 8.00
C VAL A 99 -0.23 -11.95 9.21
N CYS A 100 -1.37 -11.25 9.15
CA CYS A 100 -2.39 -11.31 10.20
C CYS A 100 -3.01 -12.71 10.34
N GLY A 101 -3.28 -13.40 9.23
CA GLY A 101 -3.83 -14.76 9.25
C GLY A 101 -2.86 -15.77 9.86
N TRP A 102 -1.58 -15.71 9.49
CA TRP A 102 -0.53 -16.53 10.10
C TRP A 102 -0.43 -16.27 11.61
N PHE A 103 -0.59 -15.01 12.01
CA PHE A 103 -0.58 -14.62 13.42
C PHE A 103 -1.74 -15.22 14.21
N VAL A 104 -2.97 -15.12 13.70
CA VAL A 104 -4.17 -15.72 14.31
C VAL A 104 -3.99 -17.23 14.45
N PHE A 105 -3.43 -17.90 13.44
CA PHE A 105 -3.15 -19.33 13.50
C PHE A 105 -2.14 -19.68 14.60
N CYS A 106 -1.06 -18.91 14.72
CA CYS A 106 -0.04 -19.11 15.75
C CYS A 106 -0.60 -18.84 17.17
N PHE A 107 -1.45 -17.82 17.31
CA PHE A 107 -2.13 -17.48 18.56
C PHE A 107 -3.10 -18.59 18.99
N ILE A 108 -3.93 -19.09 18.07
CA ILE A 108 -4.86 -20.21 18.35
C ILE A 108 -4.07 -21.46 18.75
N ARG A 109 -2.98 -21.79 18.04
CA ARG A 109 -2.14 -22.94 18.42
C ARG A 109 -1.54 -22.81 19.82
N ALA A 110 -1.05 -21.62 20.19
CA ALA A 110 -0.50 -21.38 21.52
C ALA A 110 -1.57 -21.48 22.62
N LEU A 111 -2.81 -21.09 22.33
CA LEU A 111 -3.94 -21.11 23.25
C LEU A 111 -4.56 -22.51 23.40
N VAL A 112 -4.49 -23.34 22.35
CA VAL A 112 -4.93 -24.76 22.37
C VAL A 112 -3.91 -25.70 23.01
N ILE A 113 -2.64 -25.30 23.06
CA ILE A 113 -1.53 -26.06 23.68
C ILE A 113 -1.23 -25.62 25.12
N SER A 114 -1.88 -24.55 25.61
CA SER A 114 -1.92 -24.18 27.04
C SER A 114 -3.11 -24.82 27.73
#